data_AF-A0A1B2DLT3-F1
#
_entry.id   AF-A0A1B2DLT3-F1
#
_cell.length_a   1.000
_cell.length_b   1.000
_cell.length_c   1.000
_cell.angle_alpha   90.00
_cell.angle_beta   90.00
_cell.angle_gamma   90.00
#
_symmetry.space_group_name_H-M   'P 1'
#
loop_
_entity.id
_entity.type
_entity.pdbx_description
1 polymer ?
#
loop_
_entity_poly.entity_id
_entity_poly.type
_entity_poly.pdbx_seq_one_letter_code
_entity_poly.pdbx_strand_id
1 'polypeptide(L)'
;MTEDLYNLFISGDENAWESNTKIFDLDRCLREYTEKDIVGKFGKLGKTDIDEIKKLPCIFAYEDYCVKDASIGYMTDIKVRQAGVKITIQKVKELSLETLHKLQFELDIKSWELNRTHWAIKKVNLYKELQHIGIDFNSIKTGPPVDITKHQFDVSFTFAGEFRNVVEQVVNEFEKIAGINKIFYDNNYISQLARPSLDTLLQDIYRNRSKLIVVFLCEKYQEKEWCGLEFRAVREMIKEKVMNRIMYIRLDTGHIDGVLSTDGYIDGTKFTPQQLANFINERLNFLE
;
A
#
# COMPACT_ATOMS: atom_id res chain seq x y z
N MET A 1 -4.60 -10.98 5.76
CA MET A 1 -4.09 -11.60 7.01
C MET A 1 -2.87 -10.88 7.62
N THR A 2 -2.34 -9.82 7.00
CA THR A 2 -1.16 -9.06 7.48
C THR A 2 -1.51 -7.72 8.14
N GLU A 3 -2.81 -7.40 8.29
CA GLU A 3 -3.25 -6.10 8.82
C GLU A 3 -3.19 -6.01 10.34
N ASP A 4 -2.91 -7.11 11.03
CA ASP A 4 -2.89 -7.17 12.50
C ASP A 4 -1.47 -7.26 13.08
N LEU A 5 -0.42 -6.97 12.30
CA LEU A 5 0.95 -6.98 12.79
C LEU A 5 1.68 -5.67 12.49
N TYR A 6 2.57 -5.25 13.40
CA TYR A 6 3.51 -4.15 13.15
C TYR A 6 4.88 -4.39 13.80
N ASN A 7 5.92 -3.74 13.28
CA ASN A 7 7.26 -3.75 13.88
C ASN A 7 7.43 -2.60 14.87
N LEU A 8 7.88 -2.91 16.09
CA LEU A 8 8.30 -1.94 17.09
C LEU A 8 9.81 -1.97 17.24
N PHE A 9 10.46 -0.84 17.02
CA PHE A 9 11.87 -0.64 17.29
C PHE A 9 12.03 0.37 18.41
N ILE A 10 12.79 0.01 19.44
CA ILE A 10 13.15 0.88 20.56
C ILE A 10 14.66 0.94 20.63
N SER A 11 15.22 2.14 20.82
CA SER A 11 16.66 2.36 20.90
C SER A 11 17.02 3.41 21.95
N GLY A 12 17.98 3.10 22.82
CA GLY A 12 18.56 4.02 23.80
C GLY A 12 19.64 4.93 23.21
N ASP A 13 20.08 4.65 21.99
CA ASP A 13 20.89 5.61 21.24
C ASP A 13 20.03 6.79 20.80
N GLU A 14 20.28 7.97 21.37
CA GLU A 14 19.56 9.21 21.09
C GLU A 14 19.62 9.60 19.61
N ASN A 15 20.61 9.11 18.85
CA ASN A 15 20.80 9.44 17.43
C ASN A 15 20.37 8.30 16.50
N ALA A 16 19.72 7.26 17.03
CA ALA A 16 19.43 6.03 16.29
C ALA A 16 18.65 6.23 14.98
N TRP A 17 17.77 7.23 14.94
CA TRP A 17 16.89 7.50 13.80
C TRP A 17 17.25 8.81 13.06
N GLU A 18 18.42 9.41 13.33
CA GLU A 18 18.93 10.53 12.54
C GLU A 18 19.37 10.07 11.15
N SER A 19 19.95 8.86 11.08
CA SER A 19 20.22 8.17 9.83
C SER A 19 19.08 7.21 9.48
N ASN A 20 18.94 6.89 8.19
CA ASN A 20 17.96 5.89 7.73
C ASN A 20 18.42 4.44 7.95
N THR A 21 19.52 4.21 8.68
CA THR A 21 20.01 2.85 8.96
C THR A 21 20.37 2.65 10.42
N LYS A 22 20.03 1.49 10.98
CA LYS A 22 20.40 1.11 12.35
C LYS A 22 20.81 -0.37 12.39
N ILE A 23 21.75 -0.69 13.26
CA ILE A 23 22.19 -2.07 13.52
C ILE A 23 21.70 -2.44 14.93
N PHE A 24 21.08 -3.61 15.02
CA PHE A 24 20.67 -4.24 16.27
C PHE A 24 21.45 -5.54 16.46
N ASP A 25 21.74 -5.87 17.71
CA ASP A 25 22.31 -7.18 18.05
C ASP A 25 21.30 -8.29 17.78
N LEU A 26 21.77 -9.45 17.32
CA LEU A 26 20.90 -10.56 16.90
C LEU A 26 19.98 -11.07 18.01
N ASP A 27 20.44 -11.04 19.26
CA ASP A 27 19.66 -11.45 20.44
C ASP A 27 18.58 -10.42 20.83
N ARG A 28 18.67 -9.19 20.31
CA ARG A 28 17.70 -8.11 20.47
C ARG A 28 16.60 -8.10 19.41
N CYS A 29 16.69 -8.95 18.39
CA CYS A 29 15.75 -8.97 17.27
C CYS A 29 14.75 -10.13 17.36
N LEU A 30 13.45 -9.81 17.46
CA LEU A 30 12.35 -10.77 17.40
C LEU A 30 12.49 -11.92 18.41
N ARG A 31 12.75 -11.54 19.66
CA ARG A 31 12.89 -12.44 20.81
C ARG A 31 12.00 -11.94 21.93
N GLU A 32 12.51 -10.98 22.69
CA GLU A 32 11.78 -10.33 23.77
C GLU A 32 10.62 -9.50 23.22
N TYR A 33 9.58 -9.37 24.05
CA TYR A 33 8.37 -8.59 23.79
C TYR A 33 7.56 -8.95 22.53
N THR A 34 7.92 -10.06 21.88
CA THR A 34 7.21 -10.64 20.73
C THR A 34 6.52 -11.94 21.17
N GLU A 35 5.28 -12.18 20.72
CA GLU A 35 4.55 -13.41 21.06
C GLU A 35 5.22 -14.68 20.49
N LYS A 36 5.02 -15.83 21.17
CA LYS A 36 5.76 -17.08 20.87
C LYS A 36 5.51 -17.63 19.47
N ASP A 37 4.29 -17.52 18.96
CA ASP A 37 3.92 -17.92 17.60
C ASP A 37 4.64 -17.05 16.55
N ILE A 38 4.69 -15.73 16.79
CA ILE A 38 5.39 -14.76 15.94
C ILE A 38 6.91 -14.99 15.98
N VAL A 39 7.49 -15.23 17.15
CA VAL A 39 8.92 -15.62 17.28
C VAL A 39 9.18 -16.92 16.53
N GLY A 40 8.29 -17.91 16.64
CA GLY A 40 8.40 -19.18 15.93
C GLY A 40 8.41 -19.00 14.41
N LYS A 41 7.63 -18.06 13.89
CA LYS A 41 7.54 -17.74 12.46
C LYS A 41 8.72 -16.89 11.97
N PHE A 42 8.94 -15.73 12.58
CA PHE A 42 9.82 -14.68 12.06
C PHE A 42 11.19 -14.61 12.74
N GLY A 43 11.36 -15.26 13.90
CA GLY A 43 12.56 -15.12 14.73
C GLY A 43 13.86 -15.61 14.07
N LYS A 44 13.78 -16.44 13.03
CA LYS A 44 14.96 -16.89 12.27
C LYS A 44 15.42 -15.88 11.21
N LEU A 45 14.58 -14.90 10.86
CA LEU A 45 14.86 -13.92 9.81
C LEU A 45 15.30 -14.57 8.49
N GLY A 46 14.57 -15.60 8.05
CA GLY A 46 14.78 -16.23 6.75
C GLY A 46 14.44 -15.29 5.60
N LYS A 47 14.86 -15.61 4.37
CA LYS A 47 14.62 -14.74 3.21
C LYS A 47 13.14 -14.45 2.96
N THR A 48 12.29 -15.48 2.97
CA THR A 48 10.84 -15.34 2.81
C THR A 48 10.22 -14.56 3.97
N ASP A 49 10.70 -14.79 5.19
CA ASP A 49 10.24 -14.08 6.39
C ASP A 49 10.54 -12.58 6.30
N ILE A 50 11.74 -12.21 5.85
CA ILE A 50 12.16 -10.82 5.66
C ILE A 50 11.23 -10.09 4.69
N ASP A 51 10.85 -10.73 3.58
CA ASP A 51 9.95 -10.12 2.59
C ASP A 51 8.54 -9.87 3.17
N GLU A 52 8.06 -10.71 4.08
CA GLU A 52 6.80 -10.46 4.81
C GLU A 52 6.96 -9.34 5.85
N ILE A 53 8.02 -9.41 6.67
CA ILE A 53 8.30 -8.47 7.76
C ILE A 53 8.45 -7.04 7.24
N LYS A 54 9.07 -6.85 6.06
CA LYS A 54 9.23 -5.54 5.42
C LYS A 54 7.92 -4.89 4.99
N LYS A 55 6.86 -5.67 4.77
CA LYS A 55 5.53 -5.15 4.42
C LYS A 55 4.78 -4.62 5.62
N LEU A 56 5.23 -4.95 6.83
CA LEU A 56 4.57 -4.52 8.06
C LEU A 56 4.90 -3.05 8.36
N PRO A 57 3.92 -2.30 8.86
CA PRO A 57 4.15 -0.95 9.33
C PRO A 57 5.09 -0.93 10.54
N CYS A 58 5.81 0.17 10.75
CA CYS A 58 6.84 0.27 11.79
C CYS A 58 6.63 1.49 12.69
N ILE A 59 6.93 1.34 13.97
CA ILE A 59 7.21 2.42 14.92
C ILE A 59 8.71 2.40 15.24
N PHE A 60 9.36 3.55 15.06
CA PHE A 60 10.75 3.82 15.41
C PHE A 60 10.75 4.74 16.62
N ALA A 61 10.86 4.16 17.81
CA ALA A 61 10.82 4.86 19.08
C ALA A 61 12.20 4.89 19.75
N TYR A 62 12.32 5.72 20.77
CA TYR A 62 13.49 5.79 21.63
C TYR A 62 13.18 5.13 22.98
N GLU A 63 14.21 4.81 23.75
CA GLU A 63 14.00 4.52 25.16
C GLU A 63 13.51 5.78 25.90
N ASP A 64 12.68 5.61 26.93
CA ASP A 64 11.98 6.73 27.60
C ASP A 64 12.92 7.81 28.12
N TYR A 65 14.13 7.42 28.56
CA TYR A 65 15.11 8.37 29.07
C TYR A 65 15.63 9.34 28.00
N CYS A 66 15.52 9.02 26.71
CA CYS A 66 15.94 9.90 25.63
C CYS A 66 15.01 11.11 25.47
N VAL A 67 13.76 11.02 25.93
CA VAL A 67 12.73 12.08 25.84
C VAL A 67 12.61 12.64 24.40
N LYS A 68 12.43 11.73 23.43
CA LYS A 68 12.31 12.06 22.00
C LYS A 68 11.03 11.50 21.40
N ASP A 69 10.48 12.24 20.43
CA ASP A 69 9.34 11.79 19.65
C ASP A 69 9.71 10.58 18.78
N ALA A 70 8.76 9.68 18.62
CA ALA A 70 8.90 8.52 17.74
C ALA A 70 8.58 8.89 16.29
N SER A 71 8.78 7.95 15.39
CA SER A 71 8.33 8.06 14.01
C SER A 71 7.64 6.79 13.57
N ILE A 72 6.64 6.92 12.72
CA ILE A 72 6.01 5.80 12.02
C ILE A 72 6.52 5.73 10.59
N GLY A 73 6.58 4.52 10.02
CA GLY A 73 7.04 4.31 8.66
C GLY A 73 7.20 2.85 8.27
N TYR A 74 8.19 2.55 7.43
CA TYR A 74 8.41 1.21 6.87
C TYR A 74 9.89 0.84 6.82
N MET A 75 10.17 -0.46 6.74
CA MET A 75 11.51 -0.96 6.40
C MET A 75 11.67 -1.13 4.89
N THR A 76 12.75 -0.60 4.36
CA THR A 76 13.10 -0.73 2.93
C THR A 76 14.10 -1.85 2.69
N ASP A 77 14.91 -2.21 3.68
CA ASP A 77 15.89 -3.30 3.59
C ASP A 77 16.24 -3.90 4.95
N ILE A 78 16.57 -5.20 4.95
CA ILE A 78 17.04 -5.94 6.14
C ILE A 78 18.23 -6.81 5.74
N LYS A 79 19.37 -6.62 6.40
CA LYS A 79 20.58 -7.43 6.20
C LYS A 79 20.99 -8.11 7.49
N VAL A 80 20.88 -9.43 7.51
CA VAL A 80 21.33 -10.28 8.62
C VAL A 80 22.78 -10.69 8.39
N ARG A 81 23.63 -10.48 9.40
CA ARG A 81 25.06 -10.87 9.42
C ARG A 81 25.42 -11.37 10.82
N GLN A 82 26.60 -11.98 10.97
CA GLN A 82 27.10 -12.41 12.28
C GLN A 82 27.19 -11.26 13.30
N ALA A 83 27.53 -10.05 12.83
CA ALA A 83 27.67 -8.86 13.66
C ALA A 83 26.35 -8.21 14.08
N GLY A 84 25.19 -8.70 13.61
CA GLY A 84 23.89 -8.10 13.92
C GLY A 84 22.94 -8.05 12.72
N VAL A 85 21.80 -7.41 12.94
CA VAL A 85 20.80 -7.14 11.92
C VAL A 85 20.81 -5.66 11.59
N LYS A 86 21.18 -5.33 10.35
CA LYS A 86 21.08 -3.96 9.83
C LYS A 86 19.72 -3.76 9.18
N ILE A 87 18.97 -2.77 9.63
CA ILE A 87 17.74 -2.31 8.99
C ILE A 87 17.98 -1.00 8.25
N THR A 88 17.27 -0.82 7.14
CA THR A 88 17.12 0.47 6.46
C THR A 88 15.66 0.86 6.53
N ILE A 89 15.39 2.11 6.93
CA ILE A 89 14.06 2.59 7.26
C ILE A 89 13.67 3.77 6.37
N GLN A 90 12.37 3.95 6.21
CA GLN A 90 11.76 5.16 5.67
C GLN A 90 10.79 5.67 6.73
N LYS A 91 11.13 6.82 7.33
CA LYS A 91 10.22 7.55 8.22
C LYS A 91 9.18 8.28 7.38
N VAL A 92 7.96 8.29 7.87
CA VAL A 92 6.80 8.76 7.11
C VAL A 92 6.09 9.89 7.85
N LYS A 93 5.84 9.71 9.14
CA LYS A 93 5.22 10.72 9.99
C LYS A 93 5.79 10.63 11.40
N GLU A 94 5.88 11.77 12.06
CA GLU A 94 6.29 11.83 13.46
C GLU A 94 5.12 11.45 14.38
N LEU A 95 5.44 10.79 15.48
CA LEU A 95 4.49 10.40 16.53
C LEU A 95 5.03 10.92 17.85
N SER A 96 4.36 11.89 18.45
CA SER A 96 4.88 12.51 19.67
C SER A 96 5.00 11.51 20.81
N LEU A 97 5.96 11.72 21.71
CA LEU A 97 6.20 10.89 22.89
C LEU A 97 4.93 10.78 23.74
N GLU A 98 4.22 11.90 23.95
CA GLU A 98 2.94 11.92 24.67
C GLU A 98 1.89 11.02 23.99
N THR A 99 1.83 11.03 22.65
CA THR A 99 0.89 10.19 21.91
C THR A 99 1.28 8.71 22.00
N LEU A 100 2.57 8.39 21.88
CA LEU A 100 3.07 7.03 22.03
C LEU A 100 2.74 6.46 23.42
N HIS A 101 2.94 7.25 24.48
CA HIS A 101 2.58 6.86 25.84
C HIS A 101 1.06 6.70 26.03
N LYS A 102 0.24 7.58 25.46
CA LYS A 102 -1.23 7.44 25.48
C LYS A 102 -1.71 6.16 24.80
N LEU A 103 -1.06 5.76 23.71
CA LEU A 103 -1.39 4.58 22.93
C LEU A 103 -0.74 3.29 23.45
N GLN A 104 0.05 3.35 24.54
CA GLN A 104 0.84 2.24 25.03
C GLN A 104 0.05 0.94 25.20
N PHE A 105 -1.16 1.02 25.78
CA PHE A 105 -2.03 -0.14 25.96
C PHE A 105 -2.55 -0.68 24.62
N GLU A 106 -3.10 0.18 23.78
CA GLU A 106 -3.67 -0.20 22.48
C GLU A 106 -2.62 -0.81 21.53
N LEU A 107 -1.36 -0.36 21.66
CA LEU A 107 -0.22 -0.85 20.88
C LEU A 107 0.46 -2.09 21.49
N ASP A 108 -0.05 -2.63 22.60
CA ASP A 108 0.54 -3.77 23.32
C ASP A 108 2.03 -3.54 23.69
N ILE A 109 2.36 -2.32 24.10
CA ILE A 109 3.70 -1.94 24.55
C ILE A 109 3.75 -2.06 26.08
N LYS A 110 4.60 -2.94 26.60
CA LYS A 110 4.67 -3.17 28.07
C LYS A 110 5.40 -2.02 28.77
N SER A 111 5.09 -1.79 30.05
CA SER A 111 5.66 -0.66 30.83
C SER A 111 7.20 -0.63 30.85
N TRP A 112 7.85 -1.79 30.88
CA TRP A 112 9.33 -1.89 30.87
C TRP A 112 9.94 -1.99 29.47
N GLU A 113 9.11 -2.12 28.45
CA GLU A 113 9.56 -2.32 27.07
C GLU A 113 10.26 -1.07 26.51
N LEU A 114 9.76 0.12 26.88
CA LEU A 114 10.33 1.42 26.52
C LEU A 114 11.66 1.74 27.23
N ASN A 115 12.22 0.83 28.03
CA ASN A 115 13.47 1.05 28.77
C ASN A 115 14.60 0.11 28.31
N ARG A 116 14.47 -0.43 27.09
CA ARG A 116 15.43 -1.40 26.58
C ARG A 116 15.46 -1.41 25.06
N THR A 117 16.65 -1.31 24.48
CA THR A 117 16.86 -1.37 23.05
C THR A 117 16.53 -2.75 22.50
N HIS A 118 15.56 -2.83 21.59
CA HIS A 118 15.16 -4.08 20.94
C HIS A 118 14.33 -3.85 19.67
N TRP A 119 14.10 -4.94 18.95
CA TRP A 119 13.12 -5.04 17.88
C TRP A 119 12.11 -6.15 18.20
N ALA A 120 10.83 -5.79 18.24
CA ALA A 120 9.70 -6.70 18.42
C ALA A 120 8.69 -6.61 17.25
N ILE A 121 7.88 -7.65 17.08
CA ILE A 121 6.67 -7.60 16.26
C ILE A 121 5.46 -7.78 17.18
N LYS A 122 4.48 -6.90 17.02
CA LYS A 122 3.26 -6.83 17.84
C LYS A 122 2.06 -7.28 17.04
N LYS A 123 1.11 -7.94 17.72
CA LYS A 123 -0.13 -8.46 17.13
C LYS A 123 -1.28 -7.47 17.24
N VAL A 124 -1.02 -6.26 16.74
CA VAL A 124 -1.95 -5.13 16.75
C VAL A 124 -2.05 -4.54 15.35
N ASN A 125 -3.26 -4.15 14.97
CA ASN A 125 -3.50 -3.40 13.74
C ASN A 125 -3.13 -1.92 13.95
N LEU A 126 -1.86 -1.59 13.69
CA LEU A 126 -1.34 -0.23 13.90
C LEU A 126 -2.12 0.84 13.12
N TYR A 127 -2.61 0.52 11.92
CA TYR A 127 -3.38 1.47 11.12
C TYR A 127 -4.67 1.87 11.83
N LYS A 128 -5.38 0.89 12.37
CA LYS A 128 -6.65 1.12 13.09
C LYS A 128 -6.45 1.97 14.34
N GLU A 129 -5.42 1.66 15.13
CA GLU A 129 -5.17 2.41 16.37
C GLU A 129 -4.72 3.85 16.12
N LEU A 130 -3.91 4.07 15.07
CA LEU A 130 -3.56 5.43 14.65
C LEU A 130 -4.77 6.20 14.09
N GLN A 131 -5.64 5.53 13.34
CA GLN A 131 -6.84 6.15 12.78
C GLN A 131 -7.80 6.64 13.88
N HIS A 132 -7.94 5.90 14.98
CA HIS A 132 -8.78 6.29 16.12
C HIS A 132 -8.39 7.64 16.74
N ILE A 133 -7.12 8.04 16.62
CA ILE A 133 -6.61 9.33 17.11
C ILE A 133 -6.43 10.36 15.99
N GLY A 134 -7.02 10.13 14.81
CA GLY A 134 -6.97 11.04 13.66
C GLY A 134 -5.67 11.00 12.87
N ILE A 135 -4.83 9.98 13.05
CA ILE A 135 -3.63 9.75 12.24
C ILE A 135 -3.98 8.75 11.15
N ASP A 136 -4.26 9.24 9.95
CA ASP A 136 -4.40 8.38 8.78
C ASP A 136 -3.03 7.95 8.25
N PHE A 137 -2.59 6.75 8.66
CA PHE A 137 -1.34 6.15 8.21
C PHE A 137 -1.51 5.31 6.92
N ASN A 138 -2.75 4.94 6.58
CA ASN A 138 -3.04 4.16 5.38
C ASN A 138 -2.82 4.97 4.10
N SER A 139 -3.17 6.26 4.10
CA SER A 139 -2.85 7.18 2.99
C SER A 139 -1.35 7.39 2.77
N ILE A 140 -0.51 6.90 3.70
CA ILE A 140 0.94 7.04 3.66
C ILE A 140 1.68 5.72 3.39
N LYS A 141 0.98 4.70 2.88
CA LYS A 141 1.57 3.53 2.19
C LYS A 141 2.34 3.88 0.92
N THR A 142 2.47 5.16 0.57
CA THR A 142 3.25 5.63 -0.57
C THR A 142 4.71 5.24 -0.40
N GLY A 143 5.26 4.54 -1.40
CA GLY A 143 6.71 4.56 -1.60
C GLY A 143 7.18 6.02 -1.78
N PRO A 144 8.45 6.29 -2.10
CA PRO A 144 8.88 7.66 -2.37
C PRO A 144 7.89 8.33 -3.34
N PRO A 145 7.44 9.57 -3.06
CA PRO A 145 6.41 10.22 -3.86
C PRO A 145 6.84 10.24 -5.33
N VAL A 146 5.98 9.70 -6.19
CA VAL A 146 6.23 9.65 -7.64
C VAL A 146 5.59 10.85 -8.31
N ASP A 147 6.30 11.47 -9.25
CA ASP A 147 5.77 12.51 -10.11
C ASP A 147 4.92 11.86 -11.22
N ILE A 148 3.59 11.91 -11.08
CA ILE A 148 2.65 11.27 -12.02
C ILE A 148 2.69 11.89 -13.42
N THR A 149 3.45 12.96 -13.66
CA THR A 149 3.66 13.50 -15.01
C THR A 149 4.66 12.69 -15.82
N LYS A 150 5.50 11.89 -15.17
CA LYS A 150 6.57 11.10 -15.81
C LYS A 150 6.55 9.63 -15.41
N HIS A 151 5.83 9.29 -14.35
CA HIS A 151 5.81 7.95 -13.79
C HIS A 151 5.08 6.94 -14.70
N GLN A 152 5.55 5.69 -14.67
CA GLN A 152 4.93 4.56 -15.36
C GLN A 152 4.27 3.62 -14.35
N PHE A 153 3.06 3.20 -14.66
CA PHE A 153 2.23 2.31 -13.87
C PHE A 153 2.14 0.94 -14.53
N ASP A 154 2.11 -0.10 -13.70
CA ASP A 154 1.84 -1.46 -14.15
C ASP A 154 0.33 -1.62 -14.39
N VAL A 155 -0.52 -1.06 -13.53
CA VAL A 155 -1.99 -1.12 -13.67
C VAL A 155 -2.63 0.23 -13.42
N SER A 156 -3.60 0.60 -14.25
CA SER A 156 -4.45 1.77 -14.05
C SER A 156 -5.91 1.38 -13.97
N PHE A 157 -6.63 1.98 -13.03
CA PHE A 157 -8.04 1.70 -12.77
C PHE A 157 -8.93 2.85 -13.25
N THR A 158 -9.94 2.55 -14.06
CA THR A 158 -10.96 3.52 -14.51
C THR A 158 -12.35 2.97 -14.26
N PHE A 159 -13.23 3.82 -13.74
CA PHE A 159 -14.54 3.43 -13.21
C PHE A 159 -15.47 4.64 -13.09
N ALA A 160 -16.78 4.38 -13.05
CA ALA A 160 -17.75 5.42 -12.69
C ALA A 160 -17.73 5.66 -11.18
N GLY A 161 -17.60 6.92 -10.75
CA GLY A 161 -17.37 7.28 -9.34
C GLY A 161 -18.42 6.79 -8.33
N GLU A 162 -19.60 6.34 -8.75
CA GLU A 162 -20.60 5.73 -7.86
C GLU A 162 -20.20 4.32 -7.37
N PHE A 163 -19.32 3.64 -8.11
CA PHE A 163 -18.77 2.33 -7.72
C PHE A 163 -17.44 2.45 -6.95
N ARG A 164 -17.03 3.67 -6.56
CA ARG A 164 -15.77 3.93 -5.86
C ARG A 164 -15.56 2.99 -4.67
N ASN A 165 -16.58 2.81 -3.82
CA ASN A 165 -16.46 1.95 -2.64
C ASN A 165 -16.10 0.50 -2.98
N VAL A 166 -16.56 -0.02 -4.11
CA VAL A 166 -16.25 -1.39 -4.57
C VAL A 166 -14.86 -1.43 -5.19
N VAL A 167 -14.56 -0.45 -6.06
CA VAL A 167 -13.26 -0.37 -6.74
C VAL A 167 -12.12 -0.16 -5.74
N GLU A 168 -12.30 0.70 -4.75
CA GLU A 168 -11.31 0.96 -3.70
C GLU A 168 -10.96 -0.30 -2.91
N GLN A 169 -11.93 -1.18 -2.65
CA GLN A 169 -11.65 -2.48 -2.02
C GLN A 169 -10.75 -3.36 -2.91
N VAL A 170 -11.02 -3.39 -4.23
CA VAL A 170 -10.19 -4.16 -5.17
C VAL A 170 -8.78 -3.55 -5.28
N VAL A 171 -8.71 -2.22 -5.38
CA VAL A 171 -7.46 -1.46 -5.41
C VAL A 171 -6.64 -1.75 -4.16
N ASN A 172 -7.22 -1.66 -2.97
CA ASN A 172 -6.53 -1.92 -1.71
C ASN A 172 -5.96 -3.36 -1.65
N GLU A 173 -6.70 -4.37 -2.13
CA GLU A 173 -6.15 -5.73 -2.20
C GLU A 173 -5.05 -5.85 -3.24
N PHE A 174 -5.17 -5.18 -4.39
CA PHE A 174 -4.16 -5.21 -5.44
C PHE A 174 -2.89 -4.42 -5.06
N GLU A 175 -3.01 -3.32 -4.33
CA GLU A 175 -1.89 -2.55 -3.77
C GLU A 175 -1.01 -3.41 -2.86
N LYS A 176 -1.61 -4.32 -2.09
CA LYS A 176 -0.86 -5.27 -1.23
C LYS A 176 0.01 -6.22 -2.06
N ILE A 177 -0.35 -6.46 -3.32
CA ILE A 177 0.34 -7.35 -4.26
C ILE A 177 1.42 -6.58 -5.04
N ALA A 178 1.04 -5.50 -5.72
CA ALA A 178 1.91 -4.77 -6.66
C ALA A 178 2.69 -3.60 -6.02
N GLY A 179 2.18 -3.06 -4.91
CA GLY A 179 2.65 -1.81 -4.31
C GLY A 179 1.99 -0.58 -4.93
N ILE A 180 1.73 0.43 -4.11
CA ILE A 180 0.95 1.62 -4.49
C ILE A 180 1.57 2.41 -5.66
N ASN A 181 2.90 2.52 -5.74
CA ASN A 181 3.57 3.24 -6.81
C ASN A 181 3.55 2.47 -8.14
N LYS A 182 3.06 1.23 -8.18
CA LYS A 182 2.86 0.50 -9.44
C LYS A 182 1.46 0.68 -9.99
N ILE A 183 0.57 1.35 -9.27
CA ILE A 183 -0.82 1.48 -9.65
C ILE A 183 -1.25 2.93 -9.81
N PHE A 184 -2.14 3.18 -10.75
CA PHE A 184 -2.83 4.45 -10.85
C PHE A 184 -4.27 4.30 -10.37
N TYR A 185 -4.55 4.90 -9.23
CA TYR A 185 -5.87 5.13 -8.66
C TYR A 185 -5.94 6.59 -8.23
N ASP A 186 -7.01 7.30 -8.60
CA ASP A 186 -7.09 8.76 -8.52
C ASP A 186 -6.90 9.31 -7.09
N ASN A 187 -7.50 8.66 -6.09
CA ASN A 187 -7.38 9.05 -4.69
C ASN A 187 -5.93 8.98 -4.15
N ASN A 188 -5.06 8.18 -4.77
CA ASN A 188 -3.65 8.09 -4.36
C ASN A 188 -2.84 9.32 -4.77
N TYR A 189 -3.35 10.14 -5.69
CA TYR A 189 -2.60 11.23 -6.34
C TYR A 189 -3.38 12.56 -6.40
N ILE A 190 -4.34 12.78 -5.48
CA ILE A 190 -5.23 13.96 -5.45
C ILE A 190 -4.46 15.28 -5.61
N SER A 191 -3.35 15.45 -4.90
CA SER A 191 -2.55 16.68 -4.94
C SER A 191 -1.94 16.96 -6.32
N GLN A 192 -1.63 15.91 -7.09
CA GLN A 192 -1.04 16.04 -8.43
C GLN A 192 -2.10 16.12 -9.52
N LEU A 193 -3.31 15.59 -9.27
CA LEU A 193 -4.46 15.67 -10.16
C LEU A 193 -5.18 17.03 -10.07
N ALA A 194 -5.00 17.79 -8.98
CA ALA A 194 -5.55 19.13 -8.81
C ALA A 194 -4.85 20.17 -9.72
N ARG A 195 -5.09 20.10 -11.04
CA ARG A 195 -4.42 20.92 -12.06
C ARG A 195 -5.30 21.18 -13.30
N PRO A 196 -4.99 22.23 -14.09
CA PRO A 196 -5.57 22.42 -15.41
C PRO A 196 -5.14 21.32 -16.41
N SER A 197 -5.94 21.13 -17.47
CA SER A 197 -5.68 20.17 -18.56
C SER A 197 -5.49 18.73 -18.07
N LEU A 198 -6.25 18.35 -17.04
CA LEU A 198 -6.18 17.05 -16.40
C LEU A 198 -6.54 15.90 -17.38
N ASP A 199 -7.39 16.17 -18.36
CA ASP A 199 -7.74 15.26 -19.45
C ASP A 199 -6.51 14.79 -20.24
N THR A 200 -5.58 15.69 -20.56
CA THR A 200 -4.36 15.38 -21.32
C THR A 200 -3.45 14.46 -20.51
N LEU A 201 -3.33 14.74 -19.20
CA LEU A 201 -2.53 13.92 -18.30
C LEU A 201 -3.11 12.51 -18.17
N LEU A 202 -4.42 12.40 -17.94
CA LEU A 202 -5.08 11.09 -17.80
C LEU A 202 -4.99 10.27 -19.08
N GLN A 203 -5.23 10.88 -20.24
CA GLN A 203 -5.06 10.21 -21.53
C GLN A 203 -3.65 9.63 -21.70
N ASP A 204 -2.63 10.39 -21.35
CA ASP A 204 -1.24 9.94 -21.45
C ASP A 204 -0.91 8.83 -20.44
N ILE A 205 -1.41 8.95 -19.19
CA ILE A 205 -1.28 7.89 -18.18
C ILE A 205 -1.86 6.58 -18.71
N TYR A 206 -3.14 6.58 -19.09
CA TYR A 206 -3.83 5.38 -19.57
C TYR A 206 -3.18 4.83 -20.84
N ARG A 207 -2.92 5.68 -21.85
CA ARG A 207 -2.47 5.22 -23.16
C ARG A 207 -1.01 4.79 -23.19
N ASN A 208 -0.12 5.62 -22.65
CA ASN A 208 1.32 5.48 -22.88
C ASN A 208 2.06 4.97 -21.64
N ARG A 209 1.49 5.12 -20.44
CA ARG A 209 2.22 4.88 -19.18
C ARG A 209 1.54 3.88 -18.26
N SER A 210 0.64 3.05 -18.77
CA SER A 210 -0.02 1.96 -18.01
C SER A 210 0.13 0.63 -18.74
N LYS A 211 0.77 -0.40 -18.17
CA LYS A 211 0.87 -1.70 -18.88
C LYS A 211 -0.52 -2.32 -19.08
N LEU A 212 -1.32 -2.39 -18.02
CA LEU A 212 -2.69 -2.89 -18.01
C LEU A 212 -3.66 -1.79 -17.59
N ILE A 213 -4.86 -1.78 -18.20
CA ILE A 213 -5.94 -0.86 -17.87
C ILE A 213 -7.15 -1.69 -17.48
N VAL A 214 -7.55 -1.59 -16.23
CA VAL A 214 -8.71 -2.27 -15.68
C VAL A 214 -9.89 -1.31 -15.72
N VAL A 215 -10.90 -1.69 -16.50
CA VAL A 215 -12.09 -0.88 -16.75
C VAL A 215 -13.25 -1.52 -16.02
N PHE A 216 -13.77 -0.85 -15.00
CA PHE A 216 -14.95 -1.28 -14.26
C PHE A 216 -16.22 -0.77 -14.92
N LEU A 217 -16.83 -1.64 -15.72
CA LEU A 217 -17.99 -1.38 -16.55
C LEU A 217 -19.29 -1.32 -15.73
N CYS A 218 -20.11 -0.31 -16.01
CA CYS A 218 -21.49 -0.17 -15.49
C CYS A 218 -22.38 0.53 -16.52
N GLU A 219 -23.70 0.49 -16.36
CA GLU A 219 -24.68 1.13 -17.25
C GLU A 219 -24.43 2.63 -17.39
N LYS A 220 -24.22 3.30 -16.26
CA LYS A 220 -24.05 4.75 -16.16
C LYS A 220 -22.65 5.23 -16.50
N TYR A 221 -21.78 4.34 -16.99
CA TYR A 221 -20.39 4.68 -17.34
C TYR A 221 -20.31 5.83 -18.35
N GLN A 222 -21.37 6.06 -19.12
CA GLN A 222 -21.42 7.06 -20.19
C GLN A 222 -22.01 8.40 -19.79
N GLU A 223 -22.71 8.46 -18.66
CA GLU A 223 -23.59 9.59 -18.34
C GLU A 223 -22.86 10.81 -17.73
N LYS A 224 -21.55 10.72 -17.47
CA LYS A 224 -20.80 11.76 -16.76
C LYS A 224 -19.65 12.34 -17.57
N GLU A 225 -19.50 13.67 -17.54
CA GLU A 225 -18.47 14.44 -18.27
C GLU A 225 -17.04 13.93 -18.00
N TRP A 226 -16.74 13.53 -16.76
CA TRP A 226 -15.41 13.03 -16.40
C TRP A 226 -15.15 11.61 -16.93
N CYS A 227 -16.14 10.73 -16.80
CA CYS A 227 -16.09 9.37 -17.35
C CYS A 227 -15.99 9.39 -18.87
N GLY A 228 -16.60 10.37 -19.54
CA GLY A 228 -16.49 10.55 -20.99
C GLY A 228 -15.07 10.77 -21.49
N LEU A 229 -14.19 11.43 -20.73
CA LEU A 229 -12.81 11.71 -21.11
C LEU A 229 -11.89 10.50 -20.93
N GLU A 230 -12.00 9.80 -19.80
CA GLU A 230 -11.29 8.53 -19.58
C GLU A 230 -11.78 7.45 -20.55
N PHE A 231 -13.10 7.38 -20.75
CA PHE A 231 -13.71 6.44 -21.68
C PHE A 231 -13.39 6.79 -23.13
N ARG A 232 -13.18 8.07 -23.48
CA ARG A 232 -12.66 8.44 -24.81
C ARG A 232 -11.27 7.85 -25.02
N ALA A 233 -10.37 7.97 -24.04
CA ALA A 233 -9.05 7.36 -24.13
C ALA A 233 -9.14 5.84 -24.32
N VAL A 234 -10.00 5.17 -23.54
CA VAL A 234 -10.27 3.73 -23.65
C VAL A 234 -10.89 3.37 -25.00
N ARG A 235 -11.91 4.11 -25.47
CA ARG A 235 -12.54 3.93 -26.79
C ARG A 235 -11.56 4.16 -27.93
N GLU A 236 -10.65 5.12 -27.81
CA GLU A 236 -9.60 5.38 -28.79
C GLU A 236 -8.56 4.24 -28.80
N MET A 237 -8.17 3.70 -27.65
CA MET A 237 -7.30 2.52 -27.57
C MET A 237 -7.96 1.26 -28.16
N ILE A 238 -9.26 1.06 -27.91
CA ILE A 238 -10.08 0.02 -28.53
C ILE A 238 -10.08 0.19 -30.05
N LYS A 239 -10.27 1.43 -30.54
CA LYS A 239 -10.25 1.77 -31.97
C LYS A 239 -8.88 1.56 -32.61
N GLU A 240 -7.79 1.76 -31.87
CA GLU A 240 -6.40 1.55 -32.30
C GLU A 240 -5.91 0.09 -32.17
N LYS A 241 -6.78 -0.85 -31.80
CA LYS A 241 -6.48 -2.30 -31.67
C LYS A 241 -5.43 -2.66 -30.60
N VAL A 242 -5.22 -1.82 -29.59
CA VAL A 242 -4.36 -2.14 -28.43
C VAL A 242 -5.17 -2.89 -27.35
N MET A 243 -5.99 -3.86 -27.78
CA MET A 243 -7.00 -4.52 -26.93
C MET A 243 -6.41 -5.44 -25.88
N ASN A 244 -5.18 -5.94 -26.07
CA ASN A 244 -4.55 -6.85 -25.14
C ASN A 244 -4.27 -6.23 -23.76
N ARG A 245 -4.15 -4.90 -23.68
CA ARG A 245 -3.89 -4.12 -22.46
C ARG A 245 -5.15 -3.71 -21.70
N ILE A 246 -6.34 -4.09 -22.17
CA ILE A 246 -7.61 -3.75 -21.51
C ILE A 246 -8.18 -5.00 -20.84
N MET A 247 -8.65 -4.84 -19.61
CA MET A 247 -9.34 -5.87 -18.85
C MET A 247 -10.67 -5.33 -18.34
N TYR A 248 -11.77 -5.98 -18.73
CA TYR A 248 -13.11 -5.59 -18.30
C TYR A 248 -13.54 -6.32 -17.04
N ILE A 249 -14.03 -5.56 -16.06
CA ILE A 249 -14.75 -6.06 -14.90
C ILE A 249 -16.11 -5.39 -14.90
N ARG A 250 -17.19 -6.17 -15.00
CA ARG A 250 -18.55 -5.65 -15.10
C ARG A 250 -19.23 -5.67 -13.73
N LEU A 251 -19.78 -4.54 -13.31
CA LEU A 251 -20.38 -4.34 -11.99
C LEU A 251 -21.91 -4.36 -12.00
N ASP A 252 -22.54 -4.27 -13.18
CA ASP A 252 -23.99 -4.41 -13.34
C ASP A 252 -24.38 -5.06 -14.68
N THR A 253 -25.68 -5.29 -14.88
CA THR A 253 -26.21 -5.90 -16.10
C THR A 253 -26.67 -4.89 -17.16
N GLY A 254 -26.48 -3.59 -16.95
CA GLY A 254 -27.04 -2.56 -17.83
C GLY A 254 -26.28 -2.44 -19.16
N HIS A 255 -26.89 -1.78 -20.14
CA HIS A 255 -26.29 -1.63 -21.48
C HIS A 255 -25.12 -0.64 -21.46
N ILE A 256 -24.08 -0.91 -22.26
CA ILE A 256 -22.88 -0.08 -22.34
C ILE A 256 -22.44 0.06 -23.79
N ASP A 257 -22.67 1.22 -24.41
CA ASP A 257 -22.21 1.48 -25.77
C ASP A 257 -20.68 1.32 -25.89
N GLY A 258 -20.24 0.68 -26.98
CA GLY A 258 -18.82 0.44 -27.24
C GLY A 258 -18.26 -0.83 -26.59
N VAL A 259 -19.03 -1.53 -25.76
CA VAL A 259 -18.74 -2.91 -25.34
C VAL A 259 -19.66 -3.83 -26.14
N LEU A 260 -19.09 -4.70 -26.97
CA LEU A 260 -19.85 -5.63 -27.80
C LEU A 260 -20.35 -6.81 -26.97
N SER A 261 -21.46 -7.42 -27.37
CA SER A 261 -21.97 -8.65 -26.74
C SER A 261 -20.99 -9.82 -26.80
N THR A 262 -20.01 -9.76 -27.70
CA THR A 262 -18.95 -10.75 -27.88
C THR A 262 -17.72 -10.49 -27.00
N ASP A 263 -17.64 -9.34 -26.32
CA ASP A 263 -16.47 -9.01 -25.50
C ASP A 263 -16.48 -9.81 -24.19
N GLY A 264 -15.32 -10.34 -23.82
CA GLY A 264 -15.13 -11.05 -22.55
C GLY A 264 -14.97 -10.07 -21.40
N TYR A 265 -15.63 -10.33 -20.27
CA TYR A 265 -15.49 -9.57 -19.03
C TYR A 265 -15.55 -10.51 -17.82
N ILE A 266 -14.98 -10.05 -16.71
CA ILE A 266 -15.20 -10.68 -15.41
C ILE A 266 -16.49 -10.09 -14.83
N ASP A 267 -17.39 -10.95 -14.37
CA ASP A 267 -18.57 -10.52 -13.62
C ASP A 267 -18.16 -10.17 -12.18
N GLY A 268 -17.93 -8.88 -11.93
CA GLY A 268 -17.46 -8.37 -10.64
C GLY A 268 -18.44 -8.57 -9.50
N THR A 269 -19.70 -8.92 -9.77
CA THR A 269 -20.70 -9.22 -8.75
C THR A 269 -20.56 -10.63 -8.17
N LYS A 270 -19.80 -11.51 -8.84
CA LYS A 270 -19.61 -12.93 -8.44
C LYS A 270 -18.35 -13.21 -7.64
N PHE A 271 -17.44 -12.25 -7.52
CA PHE A 271 -16.13 -12.46 -6.92
C PHE A 271 -15.85 -11.44 -5.82
N THR A 272 -15.07 -11.84 -4.83
CA THR A 272 -14.62 -10.93 -3.78
C THR A 272 -13.55 -9.96 -4.30
N PRO A 273 -13.34 -8.81 -3.63
CA PRO A 273 -12.28 -7.88 -4.01
C PRO A 273 -10.89 -8.51 -4.11
N GLN A 274 -10.56 -9.43 -3.20
CA GLN A 274 -9.30 -10.18 -3.23
C GLN A 274 -9.18 -11.08 -4.46
N GLN A 275 -10.26 -11.75 -4.86
CA GLN A 275 -10.26 -12.59 -6.07
C GLN A 275 -10.10 -11.73 -7.33
N LEU A 276 -10.78 -10.60 -7.40
CA LEU A 276 -10.63 -9.65 -8.50
C LEU A 276 -9.19 -9.14 -8.60
N ALA A 277 -8.57 -8.76 -7.47
CA ALA A 277 -7.17 -8.35 -7.43
C ALA A 277 -6.22 -9.46 -7.92
N ASN A 278 -6.49 -10.71 -7.56
CA ASN A 278 -5.69 -11.86 -8.05
C ASN A 278 -5.83 -12.03 -9.57
N PHE A 279 -7.03 -11.93 -10.12
CA PHE A 279 -7.23 -12.00 -11.58
C PHE A 279 -6.51 -10.88 -12.33
N ILE A 280 -6.49 -9.66 -11.76
CA ILE A 280 -5.74 -8.53 -12.31
C ILE A 280 -4.23 -8.84 -12.31
N ASN A 281 -3.72 -9.40 -11.21
CA ASN A 281 -2.31 -9.78 -11.12
C ASN A 281 -1.93 -10.89 -12.11
N GLU A 282 -2.78 -11.92 -12.23
CA GLU A 282 -2.62 -12.98 -13.24
C GLU A 282 -2.58 -12.38 -14.65
N ARG A 283 -3.52 -11.47 -14.96
CA ARG A 283 -3.57 -10.81 -16.28
C ARG A 283 -2.33 -9.97 -16.55
N LEU A 284 -1.85 -9.23 -15.55
CA LEU A 284 -0.65 -8.39 -15.66
C LEU A 284 0.59 -9.24 -15.98
N ASN A 285 0.76 -10.39 -15.34
CA ASN A 285 1.92 -11.28 -15.55
C ASN A 285 2.00 -11.86 -16.97
N PHE A 286 0.89 -11.87 -17.74
CA PHE A 286 0.89 -12.28 -19.14
C PHE A 286 1.24 -11.14 -20.12
N LEU A 287 1.42 -9.91 -19.63
CA LEU A 287 1.81 -8.75 -20.42
C LEU A 287 3.27 -8.34 -20.21
N GLU A 288 3.98 -8.98 -19.27
CA GLU A 288 5.43 -8.85 -19.05
C GLU A 288 6.23 -9.80 -19.94
#